data_AF-A0AAE3FPS9-F1
#
_entry.id   AF-A0AAE3FPS9-F1
#
_cell.length_a   1.000
_cell.length_b   1.000
_cell.length_c   1.000
_cell.angle_alpha   90.00
_cell.angle_beta   90.00
_cell.angle_gamma   90.00
#
_symmetry.space_group_name_H-M   'P 1'
#
loop_
_entity.id
_entity.type
_entity.pdbx_description
1 polymer ?
#
loop_
_entity_poly.entity_id
_entity_poly.type
_entity_poly.pdbx_seq_one_letter_code
_entity_poly.pdbx_strand_id
1 'polypeptide(L)'
;MTIRTGLRTVIGRAVPALSFAVAGNLVVLVLAYLTVGLFGPLSLVPVVLVSTLAGIGAAITYSLLDWRLADPDRPFLAIAAVVLLVSFVSLDFAATLDGATIPRLVVLGVTHVVAAAGCVAALVDVGQ
;
A
#
# COMPACT_ATOMS: atom_id res chain seq x y z
N MET A 1 9.34 25.40 -18.88
CA MET A 1 9.33 25.72 -17.44
C MET A 1 8.25 24.87 -16.76
N THR A 2 8.39 23.53 -16.84
CA THR A 2 7.25 22.60 -16.60
C THR A 2 7.60 21.45 -15.65
N ILE A 3 8.90 21.20 -15.46
CA ILE A 3 9.43 20.09 -14.65
C ILE A 3 9.27 20.36 -13.14
N ARG A 4 9.41 21.61 -12.67
CA ARG A 4 9.27 21.95 -11.24
C ARG A 4 7.83 21.84 -10.75
N THR A 5 6.85 22.05 -11.62
CA THR A 5 5.42 21.99 -11.26
C THR A 5 4.99 20.54 -11.06
N GLY A 6 5.35 19.62 -11.98
CA GLY A 6 5.04 18.20 -11.85
C GLY A 6 5.68 17.53 -10.61
N LEU A 7 6.94 17.87 -10.30
CA LEU A 7 7.63 17.31 -9.12
C LEU A 7 6.96 17.70 -7.80
N ARG A 8 6.45 18.94 -7.68
CA ARG A 8 5.71 19.39 -6.49
C ARG A 8 4.39 18.67 -6.33
N THR A 9 3.68 18.39 -7.43
CA THR A 9 2.43 17.63 -7.41
C THR A 9 2.66 16.18 -7.01
N VAL A 10 3.73 15.54 -7.53
CA VAL A 10 4.13 14.17 -7.15
C VAL A 10 4.49 14.11 -5.66
N ILE A 11 5.33 15.03 -5.16
CA ILE A 11 5.72 15.05 -3.74
C ILE A 11 4.52 15.34 -2.84
N GLY A 12 3.66 16.28 -3.23
CA GLY A 12 2.44 16.63 -2.48
C GLY A 12 1.47 15.45 -2.34
N ARG A 13 1.41 14.57 -3.35
CA ARG A 13 0.57 13.36 -3.35
C ARG A 13 1.27 12.14 -2.73
N ALA A 14 2.60 12.06 -2.82
CA ALA A 14 3.37 10.93 -2.29
C ALA A 14 3.41 10.91 -0.76
N VAL A 15 3.51 12.07 -0.12
CA VAL A 15 3.55 12.17 1.34
C VAL A 15 2.31 11.56 2.01
N PRO A 16 1.07 11.95 1.67
CA PRO A 16 -0.11 11.37 2.32
C PRO A 16 -0.25 9.88 2.01
N ALA A 17 -0.06 9.44 0.76
CA ALA A 17 -0.14 8.02 0.41
C ALA A 17 0.87 7.17 1.20
N LEU A 18 2.10 7.66 1.32
CA LEU A 18 3.15 7.04 2.13
C LEU A 18 2.76 7.00 3.61
N SER A 19 2.30 8.14 4.16
CA SER A 19 1.91 8.24 5.56
C SER A 19 0.79 7.27 5.90
N PHE A 20 -0.25 7.18 5.08
CA PHE A 20 -1.36 6.25 5.30
C PHE A 20 -0.92 4.79 5.20
N ALA A 21 -0.15 4.43 4.17
CA ALA A 21 0.31 3.06 3.99
C ALA A 21 1.20 2.60 5.15
N VAL A 22 2.20 3.42 5.53
CA VAL A 22 3.14 3.08 6.61
C VAL A 22 2.44 3.10 7.97
N ALA A 23 1.75 4.20 8.32
CA ALA A 23 1.12 4.31 9.63
C ALA A 23 0.02 3.24 9.83
N GLY A 24 -0.79 3.00 8.81
CA GLY A 24 -1.82 1.96 8.85
C GLY A 24 -1.21 0.57 9.11
N ASN A 25 -0.15 0.22 8.40
CA ASN A 25 0.50 -1.07 8.59
C ASN A 25 1.30 -1.18 9.89
N LEU A 26 1.81 -0.07 10.43
CA LEU A 26 2.39 -0.07 11.78
C LEU A 26 1.33 -0.38 12.85
N VAL A 27 0.11 0.14 12.70
CA VAL A 27 -1.01 -0.22 13.59
C VAL A 27 -1.35 -1.71 13.46
N VAL A 28 -1.46 -2.24 12.24
CA VAL A 28 -1.69 -3.68 12.02
C VAL A 28 -0.58 -4.51 12.65
N LEU A 29 0.68 -4.10 12.50
CA LEU A 29 1.83 -4.81 13.06
C LEU A 29 1.80 -4.86 14.60
N VAL A 30 1.47 -3.75 15.26
CA VAL A 30 1.31 -3.72 16.72
C VAL A 30 0.21 -4.68 17.17
N LEU A 31 -0.94 -4.67 16.49
CA LEU A 31 -2.04 -5.60 16.79
C LEU A 31 -1.65 -7.06 16.53
N ALA A 32 -0.89 -7.32 15.46
CA ALA A 32 -0.39 -8.65 15.12
C ALA A 32 0.49 -9.22 16.25
N TYR A 33 1.42 -8.40 16.78
CA TYR A 33 2.27 -8.82 17.89
C TYR A 33 1.48 -9.22 19.13
N LEU A 34 0.38 -8.52 19.42
CA LEU A 34 -0.48 -8.78 20.57
C LEU A 34 -1.41 -10.00 20.39
N THR A 35 -1.66 -10.43 19.15
CA THR A 35 -2.72 -11.42 18.84
C THR A 35 -2.20 -12.73 18.26
N VAL A 36 -1.24 -12.67 17.32
CA VAL A 36 -0.72 -13.84 16.59
C VAL A 36 0.79 -14.06 16.79
N GLY A 37 1.45 -13.12 17.49
CA GLY A 37 2.87 -13.17 17.82
C GLY A 37 3.80 -12.90 16.64
N LEU A 38 5.08 -13.17 16.82
CA LEU A 38 6.11 -12.90 15.82
C LEU A 38 6.00 -13.86 14.62
N PHE A 39 6.07 -13.29 13.42
CA PHE A 39 6.14 -14.03 12.17
C PHE A 39 7.05 -13.24 11.22
N GLY A 40 8.00 -13.90 10.54
CA GLY A 40 9.06 -13.22 9.78
C GLY A 40 8.55 -12.12 8.83
N PRO A 41 7.56 -12.41 7.96
CA PRO A 41 6.93 -11.41 7.09
C PRO A 41 6.22 -10.26 7.84
N LEU A 42 5.68 -10.53 9.03
CA LEU A 42 5.06 -9.54 9.92
C LEU A 42 6.10 -8.99 10.91
N SER A 43 7.25 -8.55 10.39
CA SER A 43 8.26 -7.85 11.18
C SER A 43 8.42 -6.41 10.70
N LEU A 44 8.94 -5.55 11.58
CA LEU A 44 9.01 -4.10 11.35
C LEU A 44 9.68 -3.75 10.02
N VAL A 45 10.83 -4.35 9.73
CA VAL A 45 11.64 -4.00 8.56
C VAL A 45 10.92 -4.32 7.24
N PRO A 46 10.47 -5.58 6.98
CA PRO A 46 9.68 -5.90 5.80
C PRO A 46 8.43 -5.04 5.66
N VAL A 47 7.66 -4.86 6.74
CA VAL A 47 6.38 -4.13 6.70
C VAL A 47 6.61 -2.66 6.32
N VAL A 48 7.58 -1.99 6.94
CA VAL A 48 7.89 -0.59 6.63
C VAL A 48 8.42 -0.45 5.20
N LEU A 49 9.32 -1.33 4.75
CA LEU A 49 9.88 -1.28 3.41
C LEU A 49 8.81 -1.47 2.33
N VAL A 50 7.99 -2.52 2.44
CA VAL A 50 6.95 -2.83 1.45
C VAL A 50 5.87 -1.74 1.44
N SER A 51 5.47 -1.22 2.61
CA SER A 51 4.51 -0.11 2.70
C SER A 51 5.05 1.17 2.08
N THR A 52 6.35 1.42 2.24
CA THR A 52 7.02 2.57 1.62
C THR A 52 7.01 2.46 0.10
N LEU A 53 7.36 1.28 -0.43
CA LEU A 53 7.32 1.01 -1.87
C LEU A 53 5.90 1.13 -2.43
N ALA A 54 4.89 0.66 -1.68
CA ALA A 54 3.49 0.79 -2.07
C ALA A 54 3.08 2.27 -2.20
N GLY A 55 3.37 3.10 -1.19
CA GLY A 55 3.06 4.53 -1.22
C GLY A 55 3.75 5.28 -2.36
N ILE A 56 5.05 5.02 -2.59
CA ILE A 56 5.81 5.62 -3.70
C ILE A 56 5.24 5.17 -5.05
N GLY A 57 5.03 3.87 -5.23
CA GLY A 57 4.50 3.30 -6.47
C GLY A 57 3.11 3.83 -6.80
N ALA A 58 2.24 3.95 -5.80
CA ALA A 58 0.92 4.54 -5.93
C ALA A 58 0.98 6.00 -6.38
N ALA A 59 1.81 6.81 -5.72
CA ALA A 59 1.94 8.23 -6.06
C ALA A 59 2.49 8.47 -7.47
N ILE A 60 3.47 7.67 -7.90
CA ILE A 60 4.00 7.71 -9.27
C ILE A 60 2.90 7.32 -10.26
N THR A 61 2.20 6.21 -10.02
CA THR A 61 1.14 5.71 -10.89
C THR A 61 0.02 6.72 -11.06
N TYR A 62 -0.49 7.28 -9.95
CA TYR A 62 -1.54 8.29 -9.98
C TYR A 62 -1.09 9.54 -10.74
N SER A 63 0.13 10.00 -10.49
CA SER A 63 0.67 11.19 -11.15
C SER A 63 0.87 10.99 -12.67
N LEU A 64 1.17 9.77 -13.11
CA LEU A 64 1.23 9.43 -14.54
C LEU A 64 -0.17 9.43 -15.18
N LEU A 65 -1.19 8.93 -14.47
CA LEU A 65 -2.56 8.94 -14.94
C LEU A 65 -3.11 10.37 -15.01
N ASP A 66 -2.92 11.17 -13.97
CA ASP A 66 -3.32 12.58 -13.89
C ASP A 66 -2.67 13.43 -14.99
N TRP A 67 -1.45 13.09 -15.40
CA TRP A 67 -0.80 13.76 -16.53
C TRP A 67 -1.40 13.38 -17.90
N ARG A 68 -2.01 12.19 -18.03
CA ARG A 68 -2.47 11.63 -19.30
C ARG A 68 -3.97 11.70 -19.51
N LEU A 69 -4.74 11.70 -18.42
CA LEU A 69 -6.18 11.52 -18.42
C LEU A 69 -6.86 12.69 -17.72
N ALA A 70 -8.04 13.06 -18.21
CA ALA A 70 -8.87 14.08 -17.56
C ALA A 70 -9.51 13.58 -16.25
N ASP A 71 -9.69 12.27 -16.11
CA ASP A 71 -10.23 11.59 -14.92
C ASP A 71 -9.32 10.40 -14.55
N PRO A 72 -8.33 10.61 -13.66
CA PRO A 72 -7.37 9.58 -13.26
C PRO A 72 -7.88 8.61 -12.19
N ASP A 73 -9.00 8.90 -11.52
CA ASP A 73 -9.43 8.21 -10.31
C ASP A 73 -9.91 6.79 -10.57
N ARG A 74 -10.82 6.62 -11.54
CA ARG A 74 -11.32 5.30 -11.94
C ARG A 74 -10.22 4.34 -12.41
N PRO A 75 -9.31 4.72 -13.33
CA PRO A 75 -8.24 3.83 -13.75
C PRO A 75 -7.25 3.57 -12.61
N PHE A 76 -6.97 4.55 -11.75
CA PHE A 76 -6.12 4.32 -10.58
C PHE A 76 -6.74 3.29 -9.63
N LEU A 77 -8.02 3.41 -9.30
CA LEU A 77 -8.73 2.46 -8.46
C LEU A 77 -8.69 1.03 -9.04
N ALA A 78 -8.89 0.90 -10.35
CA ALA A 78 -8.78 -0.38 -11.03
C ALA A 78 -7.37 -0.97 -10.93
N ILE A 79 -6.33 -0.16 -11.14
CA ILE A 79 -4.93 -0.59 -10.99
C ILE A 79 -4.64 -0.98 -9.55
N ALA A 80 -5.06 -0.19 -8.57
CA ALA A 80 -4.88 -0.48 -7.15
C ALA A 80 -5.55 -1.82 -6.76
N ALA A 81 -6.75 -2.09 -7.27
CA ALA A 81 -7.44 -3.36 -7.07
C ALA A 81 -6.66 -4.54 -7.70
N VAL A 82 -6.16 -4.38 -8.93
CA VAL A 82 -5.34 -5.41 -9.58
C VAL A 82 -4.05 -5.66 -8.81
N VAL A 83 -3.34 -4.61 -8.40
CA VAL A 83 -2.11 -4.71 -7.61
C VAL A 83 -2.38 -5.38 -6.27
N LEU A 84 -3.49 -5.07 -5.59
CA LEU A 84 -3.90 -5.74 -4.37
C LEU A 84 -4.10 -7.24 -4.59
N LEU A 85 -4.85 -7.63 -5.63
CA LEU A 85 -5.07 -9.04 -5.95
C LEU A 85 -3.77 -9.77 -6.28
N VAL A 86 -2.88 -9.15 -7.07
CA VAL A 86 -1.56 -9.70 -7.38
C VAL A 86 -0.71 -9.82 -6.12
N SER A 87 -0.81 -8.86 -5.18
CA SER A 87 -0.02 -8.89 -3.95
C SER A 87 -0.35 -10.08 -3.05
N PHE A 88 -1.55 -10.66 -3.16
CA PHE A 88 -1.92 -11.86 -2.42
C PHE A 88 -1.17 -13.12 -2.87
N VAL A 89 -0.51 -13.12 -4.03
CA VAL A 89 0.42 -14.20 -4.42
C VAL A 89 1.56 -14.34 -3.41
N SER A 90 1.93 -13.26 -2.73
CA SER A 90 2.94 -13.33 -1.65
C SER A 90 2.49 -14.16 -0.44
N LEU A 91 1.18 -14.40 -0.27
CA LEU A 91 0.65 -15.28 0.77
C LEU A 91 0.96 -16.75 0.51
N ASP A 92 0.98 -17.18 -0.77
CA ASP A 92 1.37 -18.54 -1.14
C ASP A 92 2.84 -18.80 -0.77
N PHE A 93 3.71 -17.83 -1.03
CA PHE A 93 5.10 -17.88 -0.59
C PHE A 93 5.22 -17.84 0.94
N ALA A 94 4.45 -16.97 1.61
CA ALA A 94 4.47 -16.89 3.06
C ALA A 94 3.98 -18.17 3.74
N ALA A 95 3.09 -18.93 3.09
CA ALA A 95 2.58 -20.21 3.58
C ALA A 95 3.65 -21.31 3.62
N THR A 96 4.76 -21.17 2.89
CA THR A 96 5.88 -22.13 2.92
C THR A 96 6.92 -21.81 3.99
N LEU A 97 6.75 -20.72 4.75
CA LEU A 97 7.70 -20.29 5.77
C LEU A 97 7.43 -20.95 7.12
N ASP A 98 8.49 -21.12 7.91
CA ASP A 98 8.39 -21.61 9.27
C ASP A 98 7.50 -20.70 10.13
N GLY A 99 6.58 -21.33 10.86
CA GLY A 99 5.61 -20.62 11.69
C GLY A 99 4.42 -20.02 10.93
N ALA A 100 4.23 -20.34 9.64
CA ALA A 100 3.02 -19.97 8.93
C ALA A 100 1.78 -20.63 9.57
N THR A 101 0.77 -19.81 9.88
CA THR A 101 -0.55 -20.27 10.36
C THR A 101 -1.63 -19.46 9.66
N ILE A 102 -2.84 -20.01 9.54
CA ILE A 102 -3.97 -19.30 8.90
C ILE A 102 -4.17 -17.89 9.50
N PRO A 103 -4.21 -17.70 10.85
CA PRO A 103 -4.35 -16.36 11.42
C PRO A 103 -3.22 -15.40 11.02
N ARG A 104 -1.98 -15.88 10.96
CA ARG A 104 -0.82 -15.06 10.55
C ARG A 104 -0.89 -14.67 9.07
N LEU A 105 -1.31 -15.59 8.20
CA LEU A 105 -1.49 -15.31 6.78
C LEU A 105 -2.66 -14.35 6.54
N VAL A 106 -3.74 -14.45 7.31
CA VAL A 106 -4.85 -13.49 7.27
C VAL A 106 -4.37 -12.10 7.66
N VAL A 107 -3.64 -11.96 8.77
CA VAL A 107 -3.08 -10.67 9.19
C VAL A 107 -2.10 -10.11 8.15
N LEU A 108 -1.28 -10.96 7.53
CA LEU A 108 -0.42 -10.56 6.42
C LEU A 108 -1.25 -10.04 5.25
N GLY A 109 -2.32 -10.73 4.85
CA GLY A 109 -3.27 -10.27 3.85
C GLY A 109 -3.87 -8.89 4.18
N VAL A 110 -4.23 -8.65 5.45
CA VAL A 110 -4.73 -7.35 5.92
C VAL A 110 -3.72 -6.23 5.68
N THR A 111 -2.42 -6.47 5.83
CA THR A 111 -1.40 -5.43 5.56
C THR A 111 -1.40 -4.96 4.10
N HIS A 112 -1.69 -5.85 3.15
CA HIS A 112 -1.84 -5.49 1.74
C HIS A 112 -3.08 -4.63 1.51
N VAL A 113 -4.20 -5.02 2.12
CA VAL A 113 -5.47 -4.28 2.03
C VAL A 113 -5.32 -2.88 2.61
N VAL A 114 -4.70 -2.75 3.79
CA VAL A 114 -4.48 -1.46 4.46
C VAL A 114 -3.58 -0.55 3.62
N ALA A 115 -2.48 -1.07 3.05
CA ALA A 115 -1.63 -0.29 2.17
C ALA A 115 -2.39 0.21 0.92
N ALA A 116 -3.13 -0.68 0.24
CA ALA A 116 -3.90 -0.34 -0.95
C ALA A 116 -5.01 0.67 -0.65
N ALA A 117 -5.80 0.42 0.40
CA ALA A 117 -6.89 1.30 0.83
C ALA A 117 -6.36 2.67 1.27
N GLY A 118 -5.24 2.71 2.01
CA GLY A 118 -4.59 3.95 2.41
C GLY A 118 -4.10 4.78 1.22
N CYS A 119 -3.51 4.12 0.21
CA CYS A 119 -3.09 4.81 -1.02
C CYS A 119 -4.29 5.35 -1.81
N VAL A 120 -5.36 4.56 -1.94
CA VAL A 120 -6.59 5.01 -2.63
C VAL A 120 -7.23 6.18 -1.89
N ALA A 121 -7.44 6.08 -0.58
CA ALA A 121 -8.03 7.15 0.21
C ALA A 121 -7.21 8.45 0.20
N ALA A 122 -5.89 8.34 0.03
CA ALA A 122 -5.00 9.50 -0.03
C ALA A 122 -4.95 10.19 -1.41
N LEU A 123 -5.27 9.46 -2.49
CA LEU A 123 -5.01 9.91 -3.86
C LEU A 123 -6.27 10.10 -4.70
N VAL A 124 -7.35 9.36 -4.39
CA VAL A 124 -8.62 9.42 -5.11
C VAL A 124 -9.59 10.32 -4.36
N ASP A 125 -10.25 11.23 -5.06
CA ASP A 125 -11.34 12.02 -4.50
C ASP A 125 -12.61 11.17 -4.43
N VAL A 126 -12.83 10.51 -3.29
CA VAL A 126 -14.07 9.77 -3.02
C VAL A 126 -15.15 10.77 -2.56
N GLY A 127 -15.61 11.62 -3.49
CA GLY A 127 -16.79 12.47 -3.34
C GLY A 127 -16.53 13.93 -2.91
N GLN A 128 -16.48 14.82 -3.91
CA GLN A 128 -16.95 16.21 -3.90
C GLN A 128 -17.84 16.42 -5.13
#